data_AF-A0A838RN35-F1
#
_entry.id   AF-A0A838RN35-F1
#
_cell.length_a   1.000
_cell.length_b   1.000
_cell.length_c   1.000
_cell.angle_alpha   90.00
_cell.angle_beta   90.00
_cell.angle_gamma   90.00
#
_symmetry.space_group_name_H-M   'P 1'
#
loop_
_entity.id
_entity.type
_entity.pdbx_description
1 polymer ?
#
loop_
_entity_poly.entity_id
_entity_poly.type
_entity_poly.pdbx_seq_one_letter_code
_entity_poly.pdbx_strand_id
1 'polypeptide(L)'
;MLKGFVEFLQKWGVIGLAIAVIIGGKLNEWVSALVADIIMPLIGLVLPGGSWREFTISLGGDSQLLVGHFLGATVDFLIIVLVVYLAFTYLLKNISLSDDLEAKLGREKASAPPPGQGVKS
;
A
#
# COMPACT_ATOMS: atom_id res chain seq x y z
N MET A 1 -33.95 -9.89 18.10
CA MET A 1 -32.66 -9.40 18.64
C MET A 1 -31.58 -9.30 17.56
N LEU A 2 -31.22 -10.40 16.88
CA LEU A 2 -30.26 -10.37 15.75
C LEU A 2 -30.60 -9.37 14.63
N LYS A 3 -31.87 -9.29 14.22
CA LYS A 3 -32.31 -8.35 13.17
C LYS A 3 -32.06 -6.88 13.56
N GLY A 4 -32.41 -6.51 14.80
CA GLY A 4 -32.17 -5.16 15.33
C GLY A 4 -30.69 -4.85 15.56
N PHE A 5 -29.87 -5.87 15.83
CA PHE A 5 -28.42 -5.71 15.91
C PHE A 5 -27.81 -5.44 14.53
N VAL A 6 -28.23 -6.15 13.49
CA VAL A 6 -27.78 -5.90 12.11
C VAL A 6 -28.20 -4.49 11.64
N GLU A 7 -29.44 -4.07 11.91
CA GLU A 7 -29.90 -2.70 11.62
C GLU A 7 -29.09 -1.64 12.37
N PHE A 8 -28.69 -1.91 13.62
CA PHE A 8 -27.79 -1.03 14.37
C PHE A 8 -26.42 -0.90 13.69
N LEU A 9 -25.79 -2.03 13.32
CA LEU A 9 -24.48 -2.01 12.64
C LEU A 9 -24.52 -1.27 11.30
N GLN A 10 -25.63 -1.43 10.56
CA GLN A 10 -25.85 -0.70 9.30
C GLN A 10 -26.05 0.79 9.54
N LYS A 11 -26.88 1.17 10.52
CA LYS A 11 -27.18 2.58 10.85
C LYS A 11 -25.95 3.38 11.25
N TRP A 12 -24.97 2.74 11.88
CA TRP A 12 -23.71 3.38 12.32
C TRP A 12 -22.53 3.10 11.39
N GLY A 13 -22.73 2.44 10.25
CA GLY A 13 -21.66 2.18 9.26
C GLY A 13 -20.54 1.25 9.76
N VAL A 14 -20.74 0.52 10.86
CA VAL A 14 -19.72 -0.31 11.52
C VAL A 14 -19.24 -1.44 10.62
N ILE A 15 -20.10 -1.93 9.73
CA ILE A 15 -19.76 -2.98 8.75
C ILE A 15 -18.63 -2.51 7.83
N GLY A 16 -18.70 -1.26 7.35
CA GLY A 16 -17.66 -0.69 6.49
C GLY A 16 -16.32 -0.54 7.23
N LEU A 17 -16.37 -0.10 8.49
CA LEU A 17 -15.19 0.00 9.34
C LEU A 17 -14.55 -1.38 9.59
N ALA A 18 -15.36 -2.40 9.90
CA ALA A 18 -14.88 -3.75 10.14
C ALA A 18 -14.15 -4.33 8.91
N ILE A 19 -14.73 -4.15 7.72
CA ILE A 19 -14.11 -4.57 6.46
C ILE A 19 -12.79 -3.81 6.24
N ALA A 20 -12.78 -2.49 6.44
CA ALA A 20 -11.58 -1.68 6.27
C ALA A 20 -10.44 -2.13 7.20
N VAL A 21 -10.72 -2.46 8.45
CA VAL A 21 -9.72 -2.95 9.41
C VAL A 21 -9.19 -4.32 9.01
N ILE A 22 -10.06 -5.26 8.60
CA ILE A 22 -9.64 -6.60 8.18
C ILE A 22 -8.76 -6.54 6.94
N ILE A 23 -9.17 -5.78 5.93
CA ILE A 23 -8.41 -5.60 4.70
C ILE A 23 -7.10 -4.86 5.01
N GLY A 24 -7.13 -3.82 5.84
CA GLY A 24 -5.94 -3.09 6.27
C GLY A 24 -4.91 -3.99 6.96
N GLY A 25 -5.34 -4.88 7.84
CA GLY A 25 -4.48 -5.87 8.48
C GLY A 25 -3.84 -6.84 7.47
N LYS A 26 -4.63 -7.37 6.54
CA LYS A 26 -4.13 -8.29 5.50
C LYS A 26 -3.21 -7.63 4.49
N LEU A 27 -3.50 -6.38 4.11
CA LEU A 27 -2.61 -5.58 3.27
C LEU A 27 -1.28 -5.31 3.98
N ASN A 28 -1.30 -5.00 5.28
CA ASN A 28 -0.08 -4.82 6.05
C ASN A 28 0.77 -6.10 6.10
N GLU A 29 0.15 -7.26 6.34
CA GLU A 29 0.84 -8.57 6.26
C GLU A 29 1.48 -8.78 4.88
N TRP A 30 0.73 -8.53 3.80
CA TRP A 30 1.22 -8.71 2.43
C TRP A 30 2.40 -7.79 2.09
N VAL A 31 2.33 -6.50 2.46
CA VAL A 31 3.44 -5.55 2.26
C VAL A 31 4.64 -5.94 3.11
N SER A 32 4.42 -6.37 4.35
CA SER A 32 5.49 -6.80 5.25
C SER A 32 6.23 -8.01 4.69
N ALA A 33 5.52 -9.00 4.14
CA ALA A 33 6.11 -10.15 3.46
C ALA A 33 6.91 -9.72 2.22
N LEU A 34 6.38 -8.80 1.39
CA LEU A 34 7.12 -8.28 0.24
C LEU A 34 8.46 -7.64 0.65
N VAL A 35 8.46 -6.86 1.73
CA VAL A 35 9.68 -6.22 2.23
C VAL A 35 10.65 -7.24 2.83
N ALA A 36 10.16 -8.14 3.68
CA ALA A 36 10.97 -9.13 4.36
C ALA A 36 11.58 -10.17 3.39
N ASP A 37 10.81 -10.61 2.40
CA ASP A 37 11.19 -11.73 1.54
C ASP A 37 11.91 -11.28 0.26
N ILE A 38 11.69 -10.05 -0.21
CA ILE A 38 12.28 -9.55 -1.46
C ILE A 38 13.25 -8.41 -1.20
N ILE A 39 12.81 -7.35 -0.52
CA ILE A 39 13.61 -6.14 -0.37
C ILE A 39 14.81 -6.36 0.56
N MET A 40 14.59 -7.05 1.68
CA MET A 40 15.60 -7.28 2.70
C MET A 40 16.77 -8.16 2.22
N PRO A 41 16.55 -9.28 1.49
CA PRO A 41 17.65 -10.02 0.87
C PRO A 41 18.45 -9.16 -0.12
N LEU A 42 17.79 -8.33 -0.92
CA LEU A 42 18.47 -7.44 -1.87
C LEU A 42 19.33 -6.38 -1.16
N ILE A 43 18.86 -5.83 -0.05
CA ILE A 43 19.64 -4.90 0.78
C ILE A 43 20.80 -5.63 1.49
N GLY A 44 20.56 -6.86 1.95
CA GLY A 44 21.57 -7.71 2.59
C GLY A 44 22.73 -8.09 1.67
N LEU A 45 22.53 -8.09 0.35
CA LEU A 45 23.61 -8.25 -0.64
C LEU A 45 24.55 -7.04 -0.71
N VAL A 46 24.08 -5.84 -0.36
CA VAL A 46 24.87 -4.59 -0.42
C VAL A 46 25.56 -4.27 0.92
N LEU A 47 24.95 -4.68 2.04
CA LEU A 47 25.49 -4.57 3.39
C LEU A 47 25.91 -5.97 3.87
N PRO A 48 27.12 -6.46 3.55
CA PRO A 48 27.53 -7.80 3.92
C PRO A 48 27.65 -7.88 5.44
N GLY A 49 26.71 -8.60 6.05
CA GLY A 49 26.88 -9.15 7.39
C GLY A 49 25.71 -8.96 8.34
N GLY A 50 24.84 -7.96 8.18
CA GLY A 50 23.68 -7.75 9.09
C GLY A 50 24.01 -7.69 10.59
N SER A 51 25.30 -7.72 10.96
CA SER A 51 25.81 -8.00 12.31
C SER A 51 25.48 -6.88 13.29
N TRP A 52 25.23 -5.68 12.76
CA TRP A 52 24.69 -4.55 13.50
C TRP A 52 23.30 -4.83 14.09
N ARG A 53 22.51 -5.76 13.51
CA ARG A 53 21.21 -6.19 14.04
C ARG A 53 21.33 -7.16 15.22
N GLU A 54 22.45 -7.86 15.31
CA GLU A 54 22.74 -8.80 16.40
C GLU A 54 23.45 -8.11 17.56
N PHE A 55 23.75 -6.81 17.44
CA PHE A 55 24.43 -6.06 18.48
C PHE A 55 23.58 -6.02 19.77
N THR A 56 24.08 -6.64 20.83
CA THR A 56 23.46 -6.61 22.16
C THR A 56 24.40 -5.97 23.17
N ILE A 57 23.81 -5.25 24.13
CA ILE A 57 24.53 -4.70 25.28
C ILE A 57 24.04 -5.45 26.51
N SER A 58 24.91 -6.24 27.14
CA SER A 58 24.61 -6.91 28.41
C SER A 58 24.64 -5.89 29.54
N LEU A 59 23.54 -5.77 30.30
CA LEU A 59 23.44 -4.85 31.45
C LEU A 59 23.84 -5.51 32.79
N GLY A 60 24.44 -6.69 32.76
CA GLY A 60 24.75 -7.50 33.95
C GLY A 60 23.59 -8.44 34.33
N GLY A 61 23.93 -9.67 34.71
CA GLY A 61 22.96 -10.76 34.89
C GLY A 61 22.49 -11.36 33.54
N ASP A 62 21.26 -11.90 33.51
CA ASP A 62 20.64 -12.48 32.29
C ASP A 62 19.96 -11.44 31.38
N SER A 63 20.05 -10.15 31.70
CA SER A 63 19.39 -9.08 30.95
C SER A 63 20.27 -8.55 29.81
N GLN A 64 19.84 -8.77 28.57
CA GLN A 64 20.49 -8.26 27.36
C GLN A 64 19.63 -7.18 26.71
N LEU A 65 20.21 -6.02 26.40
CA LEU A 65 19.59 -5.01 25.55
C LEU A 65 19.84 -5.33 24.08
N LEU A 66 18.79 -5.63 23.33
CA LEU A 66 18.85 -5.94 21.91
C LEU A 66 18.84 -4.67 21.05
N VAL A 67 19.85 -3.82 21.23
CA VAL A 67 19.97 -2.52 20.52
C VAL A 67 19.99 -2.72 19.01
N GLY A 68 20.68 -3.74 18.53
CA GLY A 68 20.75 -4.10 17.12
C GLY A 68 19.38 -4.49 16.56
N HIS A 69 18.61 -5.26 17.31
CA HIS A 69 17.27 -5.67 16.89
C HIS A 69 16.34 -4.46 16.74
N PHE A 70 16.39 -3.54 17.71
CA PHE A 70 15.61 -2.31 17.67
C PHE A 70 15.97 -1.42 16.47
N LEU A 71 17.27 -1.25 16.20
CA LEU A 71 17.74 -0.49 15.04
C LEU A 71 17.31 -1.18 13.73
N GLY A 72 17.38 -2.51 13.68
CA GLY A 72 16.91 -3.34 12.57
C GLY A 72 15.43 -3.10 12.27
N ALA A 73 14.57 -3.22 13.29
CA ALA A 73 13.15 -2.98 13.18
C ALA A 73 12.82 -1.54 12.75
N THR A 74 13.63 -0.56 13.17
CA THR A 74 13.47 0.85 12.75
C THR A 74 13.74 1.03 11.27
N VAL A 75 14.80 0.39 10.74
CA VAL A 75 15.11 0.40 9.31
C VAL A 75 14.02 -0.31 8.51
N ASP A 76 13.53 -1.44 8.99
CA ASP A 76 12.46 -2.19 8.33
C ASP A 76 11.18 -1.35 8.24
N PHE A 77 10.82 -0.65 9.32
CA PHE A 77 9.70 0.30 9.31
C PHE A 77 9.87 1.42 8.28
N LEU A 78 11.06 2.03 8.19
CA LEU A 78 11.36 3.07 7.19
C LEU A 78 11.22 2.54 5.76
N ILE A 79 11.69 1.31 5.50
CA ILE A 79 11.55 0.65 4.20
C ILE A 79 10.09 0.39 3.88
N ILE A 80 9.31 -0.16 4.82
CA ILE A 80 7.88 -0.42 4.62
C ILE A 80 7.14 0.87 4.27
N VAL A 81 7.37 1.96 5.03
CA VAL A 81 6.74 3.26 4.76
C VAL A 81 7.09 3.78 3.37
N LEU A 82 8.36 3.65 2.95
CA LEU A 82 8.80 4.06 1.60
C LEU A 82 8.11 3.22 0.51
N VAL A 83 8.04 1.90 0.68
CA VAL A 83 7.42 0.99 -0.29
C VAL A 83 5.92 1.26 -0.39
N VAL A 84 5.22 1.44 0.73
CA VAL A 84 3.78 1.80 0.74
C VAL A 84 3.55 3.13 0.04
N TYR A 85 4.39 4.14 0.31
CA TYR A 85 4.30 5.44 -0.35
C TYR A 85 4.48 5.34 -1.87
N LEU A 86 5.48 4.57 -2.33
CA LEU A 86 5.71 4.36 -3.75
C LEU A 86 4.57 3.58 -4.40
N ALA A 87 4.10 2.50 -3.77
CA ALA A 87 2.99 1.70 -4.27
C ALA A 87 1.71 2.53 -4.40
N PHE A 88 1.38 3.34 -3.39
CA PHE A 88 0.24 4.24 -3.41
C PHE A 88 0.36 5.33 -4.49
N THR A 89 1.53 5.96 -4.58
CA THR A 89 1.81 7.01 -5.58
C THR A 89 1.75 6.45 -7.00
N TYR A 90 2.30 5.25 -7.23
CA TYR A 90 2.22 4.56 -8.51
C TYR A 90 0.78 4.17 -8.86
N LEU A 91 0.05 3.61 -7.91
CA LEU A 91 -1.35 3.20 -8.10
C LEU A 91 -2.25 4.39 -8.46
N LEU A 92 -2.13 5.52 -7.73
CA LEU A 92 -2.90 6.72 -8.00
C LEU A 92 -2.55 7.35 -9.35
N LYS A 93 -1.26 7.38 -9.71
CA LYS A 93 -0.81 7.89 -11.01
C LYS A 93 -1.32 7.05 -12.18
N ASN A 94 -1.47 5.74 -11.98
CA ASN A 94 -1.98 4.84 -13.01
C ASN A 94 -3.50 4.93 -13.18
N ILE A 95 -4.22 5.38 -12.15
CA ILE A 95 -5.67 5.61 -12.18
C ILE A 95 -6.03 6.95 -12.83
N SER A 96 -5.27 8.02 -12.61
CA SER A 96 -5.60 9.33 -13.20
C SER A 96 -5.41 9.40 -14.72
N LEU A 97 -4.61 8.49 -15.30
CA LEU A 97 -4.38 8.44 -16.75
C LEU A 97 -5.60 7.96 -17.56
N SER A 98 -6.46 7.10 -16.98
CA SER A 98 -7.66 6.60 -17.68
C SER A 98 -8.77 7.65 -17.72
N ASP A 99 -8.96 8.40 -16.64
CA ASP A 99 -10.02 9.40 -16.53
C ASP A 99 -9.76 10.58 -17.49
N ASP A 100 -8.51 11.03 -17.59
CA ASP A 100 -8.09 12.08 -18.52
C ASP A 100 -8.13 11.61 -19.99
N LEU A 101 -7.88 10.32 -20.25
CA LEU A 101 -7.93 9.75 -21.59
C LEU A 101 -9.37 9.54 -22.07
N GLU A 102 -10.27 9.06 -21.20
CA GLU A 102 -11.69 8.96 -21.50
C GLU A 102 -12.33 10.35 -21.69
N ALA A 103 -11.95 11.34 -20.87
CA ALA A 103 -12.39 12.72 -21.05
C ALA A 103 -11.92 13.29 -22.40
N LYS A 104 -10.70 12.98 -22.85
CA LYS A 104 -10.17 13.43 -24.14
C LYS A 104 -10.78 12.68 -25.33
N LEU A 105 -10.96 11.37 -25.23
CA LEU A 105 -11.62 10.54 -26.25
C LEU A 105 -13.10 10.91 -26.42
N GLY A 106 -13.78 11.25 -25.32
CA GLY A 106 -15.16 11.74 -25.34
C GLY A 106 -15.29 13.11 -26.02
N ARG A 107 -14.32 14.02 -25.80
CA ARG A 107 -14.27 15.33 -26.47
C ARG A 107 -13.97 15.21 -27.97
N GLU A 108 -13.09 14.29 -28.36
CA GLU A 108 -12.71 14.07 -29.77
C GLU A 108 -13.83 13.42 -30.60
N LYS A 109 -14.56 12.46 -30.02
CA LYS A 109 -15.76 11.89 -30.66
C LYS A 109 -16.91 12.89 -30.78
N ALA A 110 -17.01 13.84 -29.85
CA ALA A 110 -18.02 14.90 -29.88
C ALA A 110 -17.68 16.05 -30.84
N SER A 111 -16.42 16.22 -31.22
CA SER A 111 -15.97 17.26 -32.15
C SER A 111 -15.79 16.79 -33.59
N ALA A 112 -15.85 15.47 -33.86
CA ALA A 112 -15.85 14.93 -35.20
C ALA A 112 -17.15 15.32 -35.93
N PRO A 113 -17.10 16.09 -37.03
CA PRO A 113 -18.29 16.41 -37.81
C PRO A 113 -18.94 15.11 -38.31
N PRO A 114 -20.28 14.99 -38.29
CA PRO A 114 -20.95 13.77 -38.69
C PRO A 114 -20.54 13.37 -40.11
N PRO A 115 -20.15 12.09 -40.32
CA PRO A 115 -19.78 11.62 -41.65
C PRO A 115 -21.01 11.70 -42.55
N GLY A 116 -20.97 12.57 -43.56
CA GLY A 116 -21.97 12.59 -44.63
C GLY A 116 -22.89 13.80 -44.73
N GLN A 117 -22.49 15.00 -44.30
CA GLN A 117 -23.03 16.23 -44.92
C GLN A 117 -22.11 16.66 -46.07
N GLY A 118 -22.15 15.89 -47.15
CA GLY A 118 -21.45 16.18 -48.39
C GLY A 118 -22.30 15.74 -49.56
N VAL A 119 -22.83 16.73 -50.29
CA VAL A 119 -23.41 16.62 -51.64
C VAL A 119 -24.82 16.02 -51.69
N LYS A 120 -25.81 16.87 -51.38
CA LYS A 120 -27.08 16.87 -52.10
C LYS A 120 -26.85 17.55 -53.46
N SER A 121 -27.04 16.83 -54.55
CA SER A 121 -27.38 17.38 -55.88
C SER A 121 -28.36 16.44 -56.53
#